data_AF-A0A519MNQ2-F1
#
_entry.id   AF-A0A519MNQ2-F1
#
_cell.length_a   1.000
_cell.length_b   1.000
_cell.length_c   1.000
_cell.angle_alpha   90.00
_cell.angle_beta   90.00
_cell.angle_gamma   90.00
#
_symmetry.space_group_name_H-M   'P 1'
#
loop_
_entity.id
_entity.type
_entity.pdbx_description
1 polymer ?
#
loop_
_entity_poly.entity_id
_entity_poly.type
_entity_poly.pdbx_seq_one_letter_code
_entity_poly.pdbx_strand_id
1 'polypeptide(L)'
;MKANFLKLTFFMATSALILTSCVNDDDYGTPTLECIDQSITTTKTVQEIYNQANSSATLYTEDDIIEAVVVSSDRGGNFYKSMYLTSVDGSLGFNLQVNQVDLFTDYNVGRKVYIKLKGLYTQIRSSTLQIGALFNNNVGQIPTLTFENNIIRSCDITPEEDLVQTVSLSELNDSYIGKLVDLQNVQFTDASLNQTYYNTGNLDAGGQTLTYITDSENEAIQIPFRTGSFADYAGTTVSSNSGTIRGILTKFNTTYQFVSRYETDIRLTEERIGGEPTEPVPGSSEFAVGGTDIVFAGSLTENFESYSLSQSIFPKYVNDHTEGQRYWQIKQFPASTGNKYIEMTAFNGNGVPGQASKAYFFVPVDFSAASSFTF
;
A
#
# COMPACT_ATOMS: atom_id res chain seq x y z
N MET A 1 57.34 4.49 63.85
CA MET A 1 56.73 3.79 62.69
C MET A 1 55.24 3.49 62.85
N LYS A 2 54.74 3.02 64.02
CA LYS A 2 53.30 2.65 64.19
C LYS A 2 52.30 3.82 64.04
N ALA A 3 52.64 5.04 64.48
CA ALA A 3 51.73 6.20 64.41
C ALA A 3 51.54 6.78 62.98
N ASN A 4 52.53 6.62 62.10
CA ASN A 4 52.43 7.08 60.70
C ASN A 4 51.62 6.09 59.85
N PHE A 5 51.65 4.80 60.20
CA PHE A 5 50.85 3.79 59.53
C PHE A 5 49.35 4.01 59.78
N LEU A 6 48.95 4.32 61.02
CA LEU A 6 47.56 4.58 61.41
C LEU A 6 46.98 5.84 60.72
N LYS A 7 47.78 6.90 60.56
CA LYS A 7 47.37 8.11 59.82
C LYS A 7 47.15 7.83 58.33
N LEU A 8 48.00 7.00 57.73
CA LEU A 8 47.87 6.61 56.33
C LEU A 8 46.63 5.72 56.11
N THR A 9 46.33 4.81 57.04
CA THR A 9 45.13 3.97 56.96
C THR A 9 43.86 4.81 57.13
N PHE A 10 43.87 5.79 58.04
CA PHE A 10 42.72 6.69 58.22
C PHE A 10 42.50 7.59 57.01
N PHE A 11 43.57 8.14 56.42
CA PHE A 11 43.47 8.97 55.21
C PHE A 11 42.98 8.16 53.99
N MET A 12 43.45 6.92 53.83
CA MET A 12 43.02 6.03 52.75
C MET A 12 41.57 5.55 52.94
N ALA A 13 41.14 5.27 54.17
CA ALA A 13 39.75 4.91 54.48
C ALA A 13 38.80 6.10 54.30
N THR A 14 39.22 7.31 54.67
CA THR A 14 38.41 8.52 54.48
C THR A 14 38.30 8.86 53.00
N SER A 15 39.38 8.71 52.21
CA SER A 15 39.35 8.96 50.76
C SER A 15 38.51 7.94 49.98
N ALA A 16 38.36 6.71 50.47
CA ALA A 16 37.51 5.69 49.87
C ALA A 16 36.00 5.98 50.07
N LEU A 17 35.62 6.66 51.16
CA LEU A 17 34.23 7.04 51.45
C LEU A 17 33.71 8.20 50.58
N ILE A 18 34.59 8.99 49.98
CA ILE A 18 34.22 10.14 49.11
C ILE A 18 33.97 9.68 47.67
N LEU A 19 34.44 8.49 47.28
CA LEU A 19 34.28 7.94 45.93
C LEU A 19 33.04 7.05 45.77
N THR A 20 32.25 6.84 46.84
CA THR A 20 31.00 6.08 46.79
C THR A 20 29.74 6.95 46.75
N SER A 21 29.88 8.28 46.68
CA SER A 21 28.74 9.16 46.36
C SER A 21 28.54 9.24 44.84
N CYS A 22 28.34 8.09 44.20
CA CYS A 22 27.56 8.07 42.98
C CYS A 22 26.14 8.47 43.40
N VAL A 23 25.73 9.67 43.02
CA VAL A 23 24.32 10.04 43.03
C VAL A 23 23.64 9.10 42.05
N ASN A 24 23.10 7.99 42.57
CA ASN A 24 22.13 7.13 41.87
C ASN A 24 20.78 7.85 41.93
N ASP A 25 20.71 9.02 41.31
CA ASP A 25 19.44 9.71 41.05
C ASP A 25 19.21 9.64 39.54
N ASP A 26 19.15 8.41 39.04
CA ASP A 26 18.69 8.09 37.68
C ASP A 26 17.15 8.12 37.61
N ASP A 27 16.49 8.77 38.58
CA ASP A 27 15.06 9.09 38.52
C ASP A 27 14.88 10.36 37.68
N TYR A 28 15.22 10.24 36.39
CA TYR A 28 14.78 11.21 35.41
C TYR A 28 13.26 11.04 35.28
N GLY A 29 12.51 11.81 36.06
CA GLY A 29 11.07 11.91 35.87
C GLY A 29 10.80 12.14 34.39
N THR A 30 10.02 11.26 33.77
CA THR A 30 9.59 11.45 32.38
C THR A 30 8.93 12.82 32.29
N PRO A 31 9.42 13.73 31.42
CA PRO A 31 8.81 15.04 31.28
C PRO A 31 7.30 14.88 31.08
N THR A 32 6.52 15.51 31.95
CA THR A 32 5.07 15.57 31.76
C THR A 32 4.82 16.41 30.50
N LEU A 33 4.45 15.74 29.41
CA LEU A 33 3.99 16.38 28.19
C LEU A 33 2.60 16.97 28.47
N GLU A 34 2.54 18.08 29.21
CA GLU A 34 1.30 18.81 29.41
C GLU A 34 0.87 19.42 28.06
N CYS A 35 -0.20 18.88 27.51
CA CYS A 35 -0.89 19.54 26.42
C CYS A 35 -1.60 20.76 26.98
N ILE A 36 -1.17 21.95 26.55
CA ILE A 36 -1.81 23.21 26.92
C ILE A 36 -2.72 23.61 25.77
N ASP A 37 -4.02 23.57 26.01
CA ASP A 37 -4.99 23.97 24.99
C ASP A 37 -5.00 25.49 24.83
N GLN A 38 -5.14 25.93 23.58
CA GLN A 38 -5.29 27.35 23.27
C GLN A 38 -6.78 27.65 23.22
N SER A 39 -7.21 28.72 23.90
CA SER A 39 -8.60 29.20 23.81
C SER A 39 -8.87 29.77 22.42
N ILE A 40 -9.24 28.91 21.46
CA ILE A 40 -9.57 29.27 20.08
C ILE A 40 -11.07 29.15 19.87
N THR A 41 -11.70 30.23 19.40
CA THR A 41 -13.12 30.24 19.05
C THR A 41 -13.29 29.98 17.56
N THR A 42 -14.13 29.00 17.23
CA THR A 42 -14.53 28.72 15.84
C THR A 42 -15.51 29.77 15.35
N THR A 43 -15.37 30.19 14.08
CA THR A 43 -16.22 31.23 13.47
C THR A 43 -17.11 30.68 12.37
N LYS A 44 -16.73 29.55 11.76
CA LYS A 44 -17.51 28.84 10.74
C LYS A 44 -17.45 27.33 10.91
N THR A 45 -18.42 26.65 10.32
CA THR A 45 -18.43 25.20 10.14
C THR A 45 -17.70 24.79 8.86
N VAL A 46 -17.22 23.55 8.80
CA VAL A 46 -16.60 23.00 7.58
C VAL A 46 -17.61 23.00 6.42
N GLN A 47 -18.89 22.74 6.69
CA GLN A 47 -19.95 22.77 5.68
C GLN A 47 -20.13 24.16 5.05
N GLU A 48 -20.04 25.24 5.85
CA GLU A 48 -20.09 26.60 5.31
C GLU A 48 -18.90 26.89 4.40
N ILE A 49 -17.71 26.37 4.71
CA ILE A 49 -16.51 26.51 3.85
C ILE A 49 -16.68 25.71 2.56
N TYR A 50 -17.18 24.48 2.66
CA TYR A 50 -17.48 23.65 1.49
C TYR A 50 -18.43 24.36 0.52
N ASN A 51 -19.51 24.96 1.05
CA ASN A 51 -20.51 25.67 0.25
C ASN A 51 -19.97 26.95 -0.40
N GLN A 52 -18.91 27.54 0.15
CA GLN A 52 -18.24 28.74 -0.39
C GLN A 52 -17.14 28.40 -1.41
N ALA A 53 -16.58 27.19 -1.36
CA ALA A 53 -15.44 26.81 -2.20
C ALA A 53 -15.84 26.58 -3.67
N ASN A 54 -14.93 26.90 -4.57
CA ASN A 54 -15.11 26.75 -6.02
C ASN A 54 -14.30 25.58 -6.57
N SER A 55 -14.55 25.19 -7.83
CA SER A 55 -13.74 24.18 -8.52
C SER A 55 -12.30 24.63 -8.82
N SER A 56 -12.05 25.94 -8.79
CA SER A 56 -10.73 26.56 -8.91
C SER A 56 -10.19 26.94 -7.53
N ALA A 57 -8.88 26.80 -7.34
CA ALA A 57 -8.22 27.24 -6.11
C ALA A 57 -8.43 28.74 -5.86
N THR A 58 -9.07 29.06 -4.74
CA THR A 58 -9.45 30.43 -4.36
C THR A 58 -8.79 30.78 -3.04
N LEU A 59 -8.13 31.94 -2.97
CA LEU A 59 -7.54 32.46 -1.73
C LEU A 59 -8.65 32.81 -0.75
N TYR A 60 -8.53 32.33 0.49
CA TYR A 60 -9.41 32.70 1.58
C TYR A 60 -8.88 33.95 2.30
N THR A 61 -9.66 35.03 2.31
CA THR A 61 -9.22 36.35 2.81
C THR A 61 -9.68 36.68 4.23
N GLU A 62 -10.79 36.08 4.66
CA GLU A 62 -11.38 36.33 5.97
C GLU A 62 -10.63 35.60 7.07
N ASP A 63 -10.63 36.16 8.29
CA ASP A 63 -10.00 35.60 9.49
C ASP A 63 -10.79 34.42 10.10
N ASP A 64 -11.48 33.63 9.28
CA ASP A 64 -12.31 32.53 9.75
C ASP A 64 -11.49 31.35 10.28
N ILE A 65 -12.03 30.70 11.31
CA ILE A 65 -11.46 29.52 11.95
C ILE A 65 -12.51 28.41 11.95
N ILE A 66 -12.13 27.24 11.47
CA ILE A 66 -12.93 26.01 11.57
C ILE A 66 -12.27 25.02 12.51
N GLU A 67 -13.06 24.11 13.07
CA GLU A 67 -12.57 22.94 13.79
C GLU A 67 -12.92 21.64 13.06
N ALA A 68 -12.04 20.64 13.22
CA ALA A 68 -12.18 19.33 12.60
C ALA A 68 -11.43 18.26 13.41
N VAL A 69 -11.70 17.00 13.11
CA VAL A 69 -11.07 15.84 13.74
C VAL A 69 -10.25 15.06 12.70
N VAL A 70 -9.01 14.74 13.02
CA VAL A 70 -8.11 13.99 12.14
C VAL A 70 -8.57 12.54 12.03
N VAL A 71 -8.71 12.03 10.80
CA VAL A 71 -9.12 10.63 10.54
C VAL A 71 -8.06 9.79 9.84
N SER A 72 -7.13 10.40 9.10
CA SER A 72 -5.98 9.70 8.49
C SER A 72 -4.74 9.72 9.39
N SER A 73 -3.71 8.97 8.99
CA SER A 73 -2.38 9.05 9.58
C SER A 73 -1.31 8.76 8.53
N ASP A 74 -0.21 9.50 8.58
CA ASP A 74 0.97 9.26 7.74
C ASP A 74 1.92 8.18 8.32
N ARG A 75 1.67 7.68 9.54
CA ARG A 75 2.49 6.65 10.18
C ARG A 75 2.64 5.37 9.35
N GLY A 76 1.57 4.90 8.72
CA GLY A 76 1.62 3.71 7.87
C GLY A 76 2.00 4.00 6.42
N GLY A 77 2.42 5.23 6.08
CA GLY A 77 3.11 5.55 4.83
C GLY A 77 2.25 5.83 3.59
N ASN A 78 0.93 5.60 3.63
CA ASN A 78 0.06 5.91 2.47
C ASN A 78 -0.35 7.39 2.37
N PHE A 79 -0.40 8.11 3.49
CA PHE A 79 -0.87 9.50 3.54
C PHE A 79 0.30 10.48 3.58
N TYR A 80 1.16 10.46 2.57
CA TYR A 80 2.31 11.35 2.50
C TYR A 80 1.89 12.80 2.22
N LYS A 81 2.30 13.73 3.09
CA LYS A 81 2.08 15.18 2.91
C LYS A 81 0.61 15.56 2.68
N SER A 82 -0.28 14.79 3.29
CA SER A 82 -1.73 14.89 3.12
C SER A 82 -2.41 14.42 4.40
N MET A 83 -3.42 15.16 4.85
CA MET A 83 -4.20 14.82 6.04
C MET A 83 -5.68 14.87 5.68
N TYR A 84 -6.42 13.81 5.98
CA TYR A 84 -7.87 13.79 5.92
C TYR A 84 -8.46 14.02 7.29
N LEU A 85 -9.49 14.85 7.32
CA LEU A 85 -10.21 15.23 8.52
C LEU A 85 -11.70 15.18 8.25
N THR A 86 -12.48 14.99 9.31
CA THR A 86 -13.93 15.15 9.28
C THR A 86 -14.35 16.33 10.15
N SER A 87 -15.44 16.98 9.80
CA SER A 87 -16.08 17.97 10.67
C SER A 87 -16.43 17.35 12.02
N VAL A 88 -16.49 18.16 13.08
CA VAL A 88 -16.78 17.66 14.45
C VAL A 88 -18.15 16.96 14.54
N ASP A 89 -19.10 17.33 13.69
CA ASP A 89 -20.41 16.68 13.57
C ASP A 89 -20.42 15.43 12.67
N GLY A 90 -19.28 15.05 12.07
CA GLY A 90 -19.14 13.91 11.16
C GLY A 90 -19.83 14.06 9.79
N SER A 91 -20.41 15.23 9.50
CA SER A 91 -21.22 15.45 8.31
C SER A 91 -20.39 15.51 7.02
N LEU A 92 -19.15 15.99 7.09
CA LEU A 92 -18.30 16.22 5.92
C LEU A 92 -16.86 15.75 6.17
N GLY A 93 -16.28 15.05 5.19
CA GLY A 93 -14.85 14.76 5.13
C GLY A 93 -14.14 15.70 4.15
N PHE A 94 -12.90 16.06 4.44
CA PHE A 94 -12.11 16.95 3.61
C PHE A 94 -10.61 16.67 3.74
N ASN A 95 -9.82 17.32 2.89
CA ASN A 95 -8.39 17.09 2.79
C ASN A 95 -7.58 18.37 3.00
N LEU A 96 -6.53 18.27 3.82
CA LEU A 96 -5.46 19.25 3.93
C LEU A 96 -4.24 18.75 3.18
N GLN A 97 -3.74 19.56 2.25
CA GLN A 97 -2.47 19.33 1.58
C GLN A 97 -1.37 20.02 2.36
N VAL A 98 -0.37 19.30 2.88
CA VAL A 98 0.57 19.85 3.87
C VAL A 98 2.01 19.46 3.54
N ASN A 99 2.95 20.41 3.59
CA ASN A 99 4.37 20.12 3.39
C ASN A 99 5.04 19.73 4.70
N GLN A 100 4.49 18.70 5.35
CA GLN A 100 4.95 18.16 6.63
C GLN A 100 4.92 16.64 6.59
N VAL A 101 5.75 16.02 7.43
CA VAL A 101 5.85 14.57 7.63
C VAL A 101 5.82 14.28 9.13
N ASP A 102 5.68 13.01 9.49
CA ASP A 102 5.58 12.53 10.87
C ASP A 102 4.44 13.19 11.65
N LEU A 103 3.37 13.57 10.94
CA LEU A 103 2.20 14.26 11.48
C LEU A 103 1.50 13.43 12.55
N PHE A 104 1.55 12.10 12.47
CA PHE A 104 0.98 11.20 13.47
C PHE A 104 1.46 11.44 14.91
N THR A 105 2.63 12.07 15.09
CA THR A 105 3.19 12.38 16.41
C THR A 105 2.39 13.45 17.15
N ASP A 106 1.97 14.49 16.41
CA ASP A 106 1.30 15.67 16.95
C ASP A 106 -0.20 15.75 16.59
N TYR A 107 -0.58 15.09 15.49
CA TYR A 107 -1.89 15.07 14.85
C TYR A 107 -2.35 13.62 14.65
N ASN A 108 -2.35 12.84 15.75
CA ASN A 108 -2.83 11.46 15.76
C ASN A 108 -4.32 11.38 15.38
N VAL A 109 -4.78 10.20 14.95
CA VAL A 109 -6.21 9.96 14.67
C VAL A 109 -7.04 10.31 15.91
N GLY A 110 -8.18 10.97 15.68
CA GLY A 110 -9.06 11.46 16.73
C GLY A 110 -8.70 12.84 17.26
N ARG A 111 -7.50 13.36 16.97
CA ARG A 111 -7.07 14.68 17.41
C ARG A 111 -7.98 15.76 16.81
N LYS A 112 -8.56 16.61 17.66
CA LYS A 112 -9.21 17.84 17.23
C LYS A 112 -8.16 18.88 16.82
N VAL A 113 -8.42 19.59 15.74
CA VAL A 113 -7.58 20.69 15.24
C VAL A 113 -8.41 21.92 14.91
N TYR A 114 -7.81 23.08 15.09
CA TYR A 114 -8.30 24.36 14.61
C TYR A 114 -7.52 24.77 13.36
N ILE A 115 -8.24 25.23 12.34
CA ILE A 115 -7.67 25.61 11.05
C ILE A 115 -8.03 27.08 10.80
N LYS A 116 -7.02 27.96 10.86
CA LYS A 116 -7.14 29.37 10.48
C LYS A 116 -7.07 29.46 8.96
N LEU A 117 -8.13 29.96 8.33
CA LEU A 117 -8.27 29.87 6.87
C LEU A 117 -7.57 31.01 6.12
N LYS A 118 -7.41 32.18 6.74
CA LYS A 118 -6.80 33.34 6.08
C LYS A 118 -5.42 33.02 5.52
N GLY A 119 -5.25 33.32 4.24
CA GLY A 119 -3.99 33.06 3.51
C GLY A 119 -3.87 31.65 2.94
N LEU A 120 -4.78 30.73 3.29
CA LEU A 120 -4.89 29.42 2.66
C LEU A 120 -5.79 29.50 1.41
N TYR A 121 -5.70 28.49 0.57
CA TYR A 121 -6.52 28.31 -0.61
C TYR A 121 -7.50 27.18 -0.39
N THR A 122 -8.73 27.34 -0.87
CA THR A 122 -9.78 26.31 -0.87
C THR A 122 -10.16 25.94 -2.30
N GLN A 123 -10.47 24.66 -2.54
CA GLN A 123 -10.93 24.14 -3.82
C GLN A 123 -11.84 22.93 -3.62
N ILE A 124 -12.88 22.79 -4.43
CA ILE A 124 -13.60 21.51 -4.60
C ILE A 124 -13.01 20.77 -5.79
N ARG A 125 -12.37 19.63 -5.54
CA ARG A 125 -11.78 18.78 -6.58
C ARG A 125 -12.17 17.33 -6.36
N SER A 126 -12.69 16.68 -7.40
CA SER A 126 -13.22 15.31 -7.29
C SER A 126 -14.24 15.16 -6.13
N SER A 127 -15.19 16.09 -6.03
CA SER A 127 -16.15 16.18 -4.91
C SER A 127 -15.54 16.34 -3.50
N THR A 128 -14.24 16.60 -3.39
CA THR A 128 -13.52 16.74 -2.11
C THR A 128 -13.18 18.21 -1.87
N LEU A 129 -13.51 18.74 -0.69
CA LEU A 129 -12.93 20.00 -0.24
C LEU A 129 -11.45 19.81 0.06
N GLN A 130 -10.61 20.56 -0.65
CA GLN A 130 -9.18 20.63 -0.45
C GLN A 130 -8.84 22.01 0.11
N ILE A 131 -8.03 22.04 1.16
CA ILE A 131 -7.48 23.27 1.73
C ILE A 131 -5.96 23.15 1.72
N GLY A 132 -5.29 24.21 1.28
CA GLY A 132 -3.83 24.21 1.21
C GLY A 132 -3.23 25.54 0.75
N ALA A 133 -2.14 25.49 0.00
CA ALA A 133 -1.54 26.65 -0.67
C ALA A 133 -1.79 26.61 -2.18
N LEU A 134 -1.53 27.69 -2.90
CA LEU A 134 -1.62 27.70 -4.36
C LEU A 134 -0.42 26.96 -4.98
N PHE A 135 -0.70 25.98 -5.84
CA PHE A 135 0.30 25.30 -6.66
C PHE A 135 -0.27 24.96 -8.03
N ASN A 136 0.33 25.46 -9.11
CA ASN A 136 -0.11 25.23 -10.49
C ASN A 136 -1.63 25.41 -10.68
N ASN A 137 -2.17 26.54 -10.20
CA ASN A 137 -3.59 26.90 -10.24
C ASN A 137 -4.55 25.97 -9.47
N ASN A 138 -4.02 25.04 -8.66
CA ASN A 138 -4.78 24.14 -7.80
C ASN A 138 -4.35 24.31 -6.34
N VAL A 139 -5.10 23.72 -5.43
CA VAL A 139 -4.66 23.54 -4.04
C VAL A 139 -3.51 22.53 -4.01
N GLY A 140 -2.42 22.93 -3.37
CA GLY A 140 -1.23 22.14 -3.09
C GLY A 140 -0.78 22.31 -1.64
N GLN A 141 0.44 21.89 -1.34
CA GLN A 141 0.91 21.71 0.03
C GLN A 141 1.16 23.03 0.76
N ILE A 142 0.59 23.18 1.97
CA ILE A 142 0.86 24.30 2.88
C ILE A 142 2.35 24.26 3.28
N PRO A 143 3.13 25.34 3.06
CA PRO A 143 4.51 25.41 3.54
C PRO A 143 4.60 25.26 5.06
N THR A 144 5.67 24.64 5.56
CA THR A 144 5.93 24.33 6.98
C THR A 144 5.58 25.48 7.93
N LEU A 145 6.12 26.69 7.67
CA LEU A 145 5.87 27.87 8.52
C LEU A 145 4.39 28.31 8.51
N THR A 146 3.72 28.21 7.36
CA THR A 146 2.28 28.52 7.29
C THR A 146 1.47 27.46 8.01
N PHE A 147 1.85 26.18 7.90
CA PHE A 147 1.19 25.08 8.59
C PHE A 147 1.23 25.28 10.11
N GLU A 148 2.39 25.59 10.68
CA GLU A 148 2.55 25.81 12.14
C GLU A 148 1.72 27.00 12.66
N ASN A 149 1.52 28.03 11.83
CA ASN A 149 0.73 29.20 12.22
C ASN A 149 -0.78 29.01 12.05
N ASN A 150 -1.19 28.22 11.07
CA ASN A 150 -2.57 28.07 10.65
C ASN A 150 -3.26 26.82 11.22
N ILE A 151 -2.51 25.74 11.49
CA ILE A 151 -3.05 24.47 11.98
C ILE A 151 -2.62 24.29 13.43
N ILE A 152 -3.60 24.33 14.34
CA ILE A 152 -3.35 24.28 15.78
C ILE A 152 -4.04 23.05 16.35
N ARG A 153 -3.29 22.15 16.99
CA ARG A 153 -3.87 20.99 17.69
C ARG A 153 -4.56 21.42 18.98
N SER A 154 -5.68 20.77 19.30
CA SER A 154 -6.31 20.82 20.62
C SER A 154 -5.85 19.63 21.47
N CYS A 155 -6.04 19.71 22.78
CA CYS A 155 -5.82 18.58 23.67
C CYS A 155 -6.91 17.51 23.58
N ASP A 156 -8.05 17.85 22.97
CA ASP A 156 -9.15 16.93 22.74
C ASP A 156 -8.80 15.84 21.73
N ILE A 157 -9.12 14.59 22.10
CA ILE A 157 -9.04 13.41 21.24
C ILE A 157 -10.40 12.73 21.26
N THR A 158 -11.06 12.67 20.11
CA THR A 158 -12.24 11.84 19.91
C THR A 158 -11.79 10.38 19.75
N PRO A 159 -12.43 9.42 20.45
CA PRO A 159 -12.16 7.99 20.23
C PRO A 159 -12.33 7.60 18.76
N GLU A 160 -11.48 6.71 18.25
CA GLU A 160 -11.51 6.34 16.83
C GLU A 160 -12.85 5.68 16.46
N GLU A 161 -13.39 4.84 17.34
CA GLU A 161 -14.65 4.13 17.16
C GLU A 161 -15.85 5.06 16.95
N ASP A 162 -15.83 6.27 17.51
CA ASP A 162 -16.89 7.27 17.34
C ASP A 162 -16.84 7.95 15.96
N LEU A 163 -15.73 7.81 15.23
CA LEU A 163 -15.50 8.40 13.91
C LEU A 163 -15.78 7.44 12.76
N VAL A 164 -15.81 6.14 13.03
CA VAL A 164 -15.90 5.09 12.01
C VAL A 164 -17.32 4.98 11.48
N GLN A 165 -17.45 5.00 10.16
CA GLN A 165 -18.71 4.73 9.46
C GLN A 165 -18.65 3.37 8.79
N THR A 166 -19.59 2.50 9.13
CA THR A 166 -19.70 1.17 8.53
C THR A 166 -20.56 1.23 7.27
N VAL A 167 -20.07 0.70 6.15
CA VAL A 167 -20.78 0.75 4.86
C VAL A 167 -20.38 -0.44 3.98
N SER A 168 -21.29 -0.88 3.10
CA SER A 168 -20.95 -1.84 2.03
C SER A 168 -20.41 -1.12 0.78
N LEU A 169 -19.76 -1.87 -0.11
CA LEU A 169 -19.29 -1.32 -1.39
C LEU A 169 -20.42 -0.75 -2.24
N SER A 170 -21.60 -1.37 -2.21
CA SER A 170 -22.77 -0.97 -3.01
C SER A 170 -23.41 0.36 -2.57
N GLU A 171 -23.15 0.79 -1.33
CA GLU A 171 -23.75 1.99 -0.72
C GLU A 171 -22.83 3.22 -0.78
N LEU A 172 -21.60 3.05 -1.27
CA LEU A 172 -20.62 4.13 -1.38
C LEU A 172 -21.13 5.29 -2.24
N ASN A 173 -20.96 6.49 -1.69
CA ASN A 173 -21.34 7.74 -2.35
C ASN A 173 -20.48 8.90 -1.83
N ASP A 174 -20.66 10.09 -2.41
CA ASP A 174 -19.83 11.27 -2.11
C ASP A 174 -19.86 11.68 -0.62
N SER A 175 -20.88 11.30 0.16
CA SER A 175 -20.95 11.63 1.59
C SER A 175 -19.91 10.92 2.45
N TYR A 176 -19.28 9.86 1.96
CA TYR A 176 -18.22 9.11 2.67
C TYR A 176 -16.80 9.59 2.31
N ILE A 177 -16.66 10.46 1.32
CA ILE A 177 -15.35 10.95 0.88
C ILE A 177 -14.62 11.66 2.03
N GLY A 178 -13.36 11.28 2.25
CA GLY A 178 -12.48 11.85 3.25
C GLY A 178 -12.82 11.47 4.70
N LYS A 179 -13.75 10.53 4.91
CA LYS A 179 -14.13 10.02 6.23
C LYS A 179 -13.47 8.68 6.54
N LEU A 180 -13.45 8.32 7.82
CA LEU A 180 -13.00 7.01 8.26
C LEU A 180 -14.13 5.99 8.07
N VAL A 181 -13.86 4.98 7.25
CA VAL A 181 -14.87 4.01 6.81
C VAL A 181 -14.40 2.60 7.11
N ASP A 182 -15.29 1.77 7.64
CA ASP A 182 -15.20 0.31 7.64
C ASP A 182 -16.00 -0.23 6.46
N LEU A 183 -15.30 -0.68 5.41
CA LEU A 183 -15.89 -1.37 4.27
C LEU A 183 -16.07 -2.84 4.62
N GLN A 184 -17.31 -3.27 4.78
CA GLN A 184 -17.67 -4.65 5.14
C GLN A 184 -17.89 -5.52 3.91
N ASN A 185 -17.78 -6.84 4.12
CA ASN A 185 -18.04 -7.87 3.12
C ASN A 185 -17.21 -7.65 1.85
N VAL A 186 -15.92 -7.40 2.03
CA VAL A 186 -14.99 -7.18 0.93
C VAL A 186 -13.92 -8.25 0.88
N GLN A 187 -13.43 -8.51 -0.32
CA GLN A 187 -12.24 -9.32 -0.57
C GLN A 187 -11.44 -8.71 -1.73
N PHE A 188 -10.16 -9.04 -1.84
CA PHE A 188 -9.38 -8.63 -3.01
C PHE A 188 -9.77 -9.46 -4.23
N THR A 189 -9.71 -8.87 -5.43
CA THR A 189 -9.96 -9.58 -6.68
C THR A 189 -8.92 -10.67 -6.93
N ASP A 190 -9.26 -11.71 -7.69
CA ASP A 190 -8.34 -12.82 -8.01
C ASP A 190 -7.02 -12.33 -8.62
N ALA A 191 -7.09 -11.32 -9.48
CA ALA A 191 -5.92 -10.72 -10.10
C ALA A 191 -4.95 -10.08 -9.09
N SER A 192 -5.43 -9.69 -7.90
CA SER A 192 -4.61 -9.10 -6.84
C SER A 192 -3.91 -10.15 -5.96
N LEU A 193 -4.34 -11.41 -6.04
CA LEU A 193 -3.82 -12.48 -5.19
C LEU A 193 -2.43 -12.93 -5.65
N ASN A 194 -1.66 -13.48 -4.71
CA ASN A 194 -0.24 -13.83 -4.88
C ASN A 194 0.66 -12.64 -5.27
N GLN A 195 0.13 -11.41 -5.25
CA GLN A 195 0.91 -10.18 -5.36
C GLN A 195 1.14 -9.58 -3.97
N THR A 196 2.11 -8.69 -3.88
CA THR A 196 2.29 -7.81 -2.72
C THR A 196 1.41 -6.57 -2.85
N TYR A 197 1.05 -5.95 -1.72
CA TYR A 197 0.25 -4.73 -1.72
C TYR A 197 0.88 -3.59 -2.54
N TYR A 198 2.21 -3.53 -2.57
CA TYR A 198 2.95 -2.74 -3.54
C TYR A 198 3.66 -3.64 -4.56
N ASN A 199 3.29 -3.53 -5.82
CA ASN A 199 3.85 -4.24 -6.95
C ASN A 199 4.30 -3.26 -8.03
N THR A 200 5.61 -3.21 -8.31
CA THR A 200 6.21 -2.35 -9.34
C THR A 200 5.78 -2.68 -10.76
N GLY A 201 5.27 -3.89 -11.00
CA GLY A 201 4.68 -4.31 -12.27
C GLY A 201 3.23 -3.86 -12.48
N ASN A 202 2.59 -3.29 -11.44
CA ASN A 202 1.19 -2.84 -11.48
C ASN A 202 1.06 -1.43 -10.84
N LEU A 203 1.77 -0.45 -11.39
CA LEU A 203 1.74 0.94 -10.92
C LEU A 203 0.81 1.79 -11.76
N ASP A 204 0.13 2.72 -11.11
CA ASP A 204 -0.60 3.79 -11.76
C ASP A 204 0.31 4.98 -12.14
N ALA A 205 -0.27 6.02 -12.73
CA ALA A 205 0.45 7.24 -13.09
C ALA A 205 1.01 8.02 -11.89
N GLY A 206 0.51 7.77 -10.67
CA GLY A 206 0.99 8.32 -9.41
C GLY A 206 2.08 7.48 -8.74
N GLY A 207 2.48 6.34 -9.32
CA GLY A 207 3.48 5.45 -8.74
C GLY A 207 2.95 4.60 -7.57
N GLN A 208 1.64 4.50 -7.39
CA GLN A 208 0.99 3.62 -6.42
C GLN A 208 0.49 2.36 -7.10
N THR A 209 0.45 1.25 -6.37
CA THR A 209 -0.13 0.02 -6.90
C THR A 209 -1.64 0.14 -7.01
N LEU A 210 -2.17 -0.35 -8.14
CA LEU A 210 -3.60 -0.37 -8.44
C LEU A 210 -4.14 -1.80 -8.25
N THR A 211 -4.45 -2.15 -7.01
CA THR A 211 -5.20 -3.39 -6.69
C THR A 211 -6.70 -3.07 -6.68
N TYR A 212 -7.55 -4.10 -6.61
CA TYR A 212 -9.00 -3.93 -6.50
C TYR A 212 -9.56 -4.75 -5.35
N ILE A 213 -10.44 -4.09 -4.58
CA ILE A 213 -11.34 -4.76 -3.64
C ILE A 213 -12.72 -4.89 -4.28
N THR A 214 -13.38 -6.01 -4.01
CA THR A 214 -14.69 -6.34 -4.54
C THR A 214 -15.63 -6.77 -3.43
N ASP A 215 -16.92 -6.66 -3.67
CA ASP A 215 -17.95 -7.17 -2.77
C ASP A 215 -17.88 -8.69 -2.78
N SER A 216 -17.75 -9.30 -1.60
CA SER A 216 -17.55 -10.75 -1.46
C SER A 216 -18.75 -11.56 -1.98
N GLU A 217 -19.96 -10.99 -1.96
CA GLU A 217 -21.16 -11.65 -2.48
C GLU A 217 -21.49 -11.25 -3.93
N ASN A 218 -20.94 -10.14 -4.41
CA ASN A 218 -21.17 -9.65 -5.77
C ASN A 218 -19.90 -9.05 -6.38
N GLU A 219 -19.06 -9.90 -6.96
CA GLU A 219 -17.75 -9.50 -7.48
C GLU A 219 -17.77 -8.47 -8.63
N ALA A 220 -18.95 -8.18 -9.19
CA ALA A 220 -19.12 -7.13 -10.20
C ALA A 220 -18.95 -5.70 -9.62
N ILE A 221 -19.08 -5.54 -8.30
CA ILE A 221 -18.91 -4.25 -7.61
C ILE A 221 -17.49 -4.19 -7.06
N GLN A 222 -16.63 -3.42 -7.72
CA GLN A 222 -15.23 -3.27 -7.34
C GLN A 222 -14.79 -1.81 -7.27
N ILE A 223 -13.84 -1.51 -6.39
CA ILE A 223 -13.16 -0.22 -6.34
C ILE A 223 -11.63 -0.38 -6.24
N PRO A 224 -10.86 0.56 -6.81
CA PRO A 224 -9.43 0.65 -6.60
C PRO A 224 -9.04 0.71 -5.12
N PHE A 225 -8.12 -0.15 -4.71
CA PHE A 225 -7.41 -0.06 -3.43
C PHE A 225 -5.96 0.34 -3.71
N ARG A 226 -5.55 1.50 -3.16
CA ARG A 226 -4.24 2.12 -3.45
C ARG A 226 -3.25 1.86 -2.33
N THR A 227 -2.05 1.45 -2.70
CA THR A 227 -0.92 1.32 -1.78
C THR A 227 0.33 1.96 -2.38
N GLY A 228 0.99 2.83 -1.62
CA GLY A 228 2.27 3.43 -2.01
C GLY A 228 3.48 2.58 -1.64
N SER A 229 4.63 2.87 -2.25
CA SER A 229 5.90 2.17 -1.96
C SER A 229 6.39 2.34 -0.52
N PHE A 230 5.94 3.40 0.15
CA PHE A 230 6.31 3.72 1.53
C PHE A 230 5.34 3.14 2.56
N ALA A 231 4.29 2.44 2.13
CA ALA A 231 3.38 1.79 3.06
C ALA A 231 4.15 0.75 3.88
N ASP A 232 3.91 0.68 5.18
CA ASP A 232 4.58 -0.28 6.07
C ASP A 232 4.29 -1.74 5.68
N TYR A 233 3.12 -1.99 5.10
CA TYR A 233 2.69 -3.29 4.56
C TYR A 233 2.96 -3.48 3.06
N ALA A 234 3.72 -2.59 2.40
CA ALA A 234 3.97 -2.63 0.97
C ALA A 234 4.49 -3.99 0.47
N GLY A 235 5.35 -4.64 1.27
CA GLY A 235 5.94 -5.95 0.96
C GLY A 235 5.10 -7.16 1.38
N THR A 236 3.97 -6.96 2.07
CA THR A 236 3.08 -8.04 2.49
C THR A 236 2.26 -8.55 1.31
N THR A 237 2.08 -9.87 1.22
CA THR A 237 1.19 -10.50 0.23
C THR A 237 -0.27 -10.13 0.51
N VAL A 238 -1.02 -9.84 -0.55
CA VAL A 238 -2.46 -9.56 -0.47
C VAL A 238 -3.19 -10.79 0.08
N SER A 239 -4.03 -10.59 1.09
CA SER A 239 -4.83 -11.67 1.69
C SER A 239 -5.85 -12.24 0.69
N SER A 240 -5.98 -13.56 0.66
CA SER A 240 -7.04 -14.26 -0.11
C SER A 240 -8.40 -14.24 0.58
N ASN A 241 -8.43 -13.99 1.89
CA ASN A 241 -9.62 -13.98 2.73
C ASN A 241 -10.56 -12.81 2.42
N SER A 242 -11.78 -12.90 2.96
CA SER A 242 -12.76 -11.83 3.00
C SER A 242 -12.82 -11.19 4.39
N GLY A 243 -13.56 -10.08 4.52
CA GLY A 243 -13.84 -9.45 5.81
C GLY A 243 -14.06 -7.95 5.68
N THR A 244 -13.44 -7.18 6.57
CA THR A 244 -13.60 -5.72 6.65
C THR A 244 -12.28 -5.01 6.45
N ILE A 245 -12.27 -3.92 5.67
CA ILE A 245 -11.10 -3.05 5.54
C ILE A 245 -11.46 -1.65 6.03
N ARG A 246 -10.69 -1.15 7.00
CA ARG A 246 -10.76 0.24 7.45
C ARG A 246 -9.92 1.14 6.57
N GLY A 247 -10.35 2.37 6.36
CA GLY A 247 -9.57 3.31 5.59
C GLY A 247 -10.30 4.60 5.28
N ILE A 248 -9.73 5.36 4.36
CA ILE A 248 -10.31 6.60 3.87
C ILE A 248 -10.81 6.38 2.45
N LEU A 249 -12.08 6.70 2.20
CA LEU A 249 -12.61 6.79 0.85
C LEU A 249 -12.10 8.09 0.21
N THR A 250 -11.42 7.97 -0.92
CA THR A 250 -10.98 9.11 -1.72
C THR A 250 -11.62 9.06 -3.11
N LYS A 251 -11.45 10.12 -3.89
CA LYS A 251 -11.99 10.17 -5.25
C LYS A 251 -11.01 10.85 -6.19
N PHE A 252 -10.76 10.23 -7.32
CA PHE A 252 -9.97 10.78 -8.41
C PHE A 252 -10.83 10.92 -9.65
N ASN A 253 -11.05 12.16 -10.10
CA ASN A 253 -12.05 12.50 -11.10
C ASN A 253 -13.43 11.98 -10.69
N THR A 254 -13.90 10.91 -11.32
CA THR A 254 -15.20 10.27 -11.07
C THR A 254 -15.07 8.95 -10.31
N THR A 255 -13.87 8.44 -10.11
CA THR A 255 -13.63 7.09 -9.57
C THR A 255 -13.33 7.15 -8.08
N TYR A 256 -14.14 6.46 -7.27
CA TYR A 256 -13.83 6.23 -5.86
C TYR A 256 -12.59 5.35 -5.71
N GLN A 257 -11.83 5.57 -4.65
CA GLN A 257 -10.64 4.80 -4.32
C GLN A 257 -10.61 4.59 -2.81
N PHE A 258 -10.00 3.50 -2.37
CA PHE A 258 -9.85 3.20 -0.97
C PHE A 258 -8.38 3.12 -0.59
N VAL A 259 -8.05 3.72 0.56
CA VAL A 259 -6.68 3.80 1.07
C VAL A 259 -6.69 3.44 2.55
N SER A 260 -6.00 2.37 2.92
CA SER A 260 -5.84 2.01 4.33
C SER A 260 -4.75 2.87 5.00
N ARG A 261 -4.85 3.09 6.31
CA ARG A 261 -3.86 3.88 7.06
C ARG A 261 -2.70 3.03 7.51
N TYR A 262 -2.98 1.77 7.86
CA TYR A 262 -2.03 0.81 8.43
C TYR A 262 -2.34 -0.61 7.93
N GLU A 263 -1.41 -1.54 8.10
CA GLU A 263 -1.67 -2.98 7.88
C GLU A 263 -2.86 -3.48 8.71
N THR A 264 -2.95 -3.07 9.98
CA THR A 264 -3.99 -3.50 10.92
C THR A 264 -5.40 -3.02 10.56
N ASP A 265 -5.52 -2.08 9.61
CA ASP A 265 -6.81 -1.69 9.07
C ASP A 265 -7.39 -2.76 8.12
N ILE A 266 -6.55 -3.66 7.58
CA ILE A 266 -6.93 -4.73 6.65
C ILE A 266 -7.32 -5.99 7.45
N ARG A 267 -8.58 -6.09 7.86
CA ARG A 267 -9.11 -7.16 8.72
C ARG A 267 -9.86 -8.21 7.90
N LEU A 268 -9.11 -8.90 7.04
CA LEU A 268 -9.62 -9.98 6.20
C LEU A 268 -9.43 -11.34 6.89
N THR A 269 -10.30 -11.63 7.85
CA THR A 269 -10.20 -12.80 8.74
C THR A 269 -11.22 -13.89 8.42
N GLU A 270 -12.13 -13.66 7.46
CA GLU A 270 -13.22 -14.56 7.10
C GLU A 270 -12.88 -15.35 5.83
N GLU A 271 -13.51 -16.52 5.65
CA GLU A 271 -13.27 -17.32 4.45
C GLU A 271 -13.66 -16.55 3.18
N ARG A 272 -12.89 -16.72 2.10
CA ARG A 272 -13.20 -16.14 0.79
C ARG A 272 -14.53 -16.68 0.27
N ILE A 273 -15.37 -15.80 -0.27
CA ILE A 273 -16.62 -16.20 -0.93
C ILE A 273 -16.37 -16.26 -2.44
N GLY A 274 -16.97 -17.23 -3.14
CA GLY A 274 -16.79 -17.41 -4.60
C GLY A 274 -15.76 -18.47 -5.03
N GLY A 275 -15.10 -19.12 -4.06
CA GLY A 275 -14.09 -20.17 -4.28
C GLY A 275 -12.67 -19.63 -4.19
N GLU A 276 -11.72 -20.48 -3.81
CA GLU A 276 -10.30 -20.18 -4.01
C GLU A 276 -10.06 -19.92 -5.50
N PRO A 277 -9.15 -18.99 -5.86
CA PRO A 277 -8.76 -18.80 -7.25
C PRO A 277 -8.47 -20.17 -7.83
N THR A 278 -9.11 -20.50 -8.94
CA THR A 278 -8.75 -21.74 -9.62
C THR A 278 -7.26 -21.65 -9.90
N GLU A 279 -6.46 -22.46 -9.20
CA GLU A 279 -5.08 -22.75 -9.57
C GLU A 279 -5.08 -22.88 -11.10
N PRO A 280 -4.25 -22.11 -11.83
CA PRO A 280 -4.30 -22.09 -13.28
C PRO A 280 -4.26 -23.53 -13.74
N VAL A 281 -5.38 -23.98 -14.34
CA VAL A 281 -5.48 -25.33 -14.86
C VAL A 281 -4.32 -25.47 -15.85
N PRO A 282 -3.49 -26.52 -15.75
CA PRO A 282 -2.43 -26.75 -16.73
C PRO A 282 -2.97 -26.56 -18.16
N GLY A 283 -2.52 -25.51 -18.86
CA GLY A 283 -3.04 -25.08 -20.16
C GLY A 283 -3.86 -23.77 -20.19
N SER A 284 -3.98 -23.00 -19.10
CA SER A 284 -4.77 -21.76 -19.06
C SER A 284 -4.02 -20.46 -19.35
N SER A 285 -2.71 -20.49 -19.67
CA SER A 285 -2.07 -19.33 -20.30
C SER A 285 -2.69 -19.16 -21.70
N GLU A 286 -3.12 -17.93 -22.04
CA GLU A 286 -3.63 -17.60 -23.39
C GLU A 286 -2.62 -17.99 -24.49
N PHE A 287 -1.34 -18.06 -24.12
CA PHE A 287 -0.22 -18.38 -25.00
C PHE A 287 0.37 -19.78 -24.75
N ALA A 288 -0.16 -20.57 -23.81
CA ALA A 288 0.27 -21.96 -23.69
C ALA A 288 -0.24 -22.78 -24.87
N VAL A 289 0.66 -23.55 -25.47
CA VAL A 289 0.33 -24.52 -26.51
C VAL A 289 0.85 -25.91 -26.14
N GLY A 290 0.19 -26.94 -26.66
CA GLY A 290 0.50 -28.34 -26.32
C GLY A 290 -0.30 -28.83 -25.12
N GLY A 291 0.25 -29.77 -24.35
CA GLY A 291 -0.34 -30.24 -23.11
C GLY A 291 -1.69 -30.97 -23.23
N THR A 292 -2.09 -31.35 -24.44
CA THR A 292 -3.37 -32.04 -24.70
C THR A 292 -3.39 -33.50 -24.25
N ASP A 293 -2.22 -34.07 -23.93
CA ASP A 293 -2.00 -35.48 -23.55
C ASP A 293 -0.92 -35.57 -22.46
N ILE A 294 -1.08 -34.80 -21.38
CA ILE A 294 -0.14 -34.76 -20.25
C ILE A 294 -0.20 -36.07 -19.48
N VAL A 295 0.96 -36.70 -19.28
CA VAL A 295 1.14 -37.85 -18.41
C VAL A 295 2.33 -37.58 -17.48
N PHE A 296 2.08 -37.61 -16.17
CA PHE A 296 3.14 -37.48 -15.16
C PHE A 296 3.86 -38.83 -15.00
N ALA A 297 5.02 -38.96 -15.64
CA ALA A 297 5.79 -40.21 -15.62
C ALA A 297 6.84 -40.21 -14.49
N GLY A 298 6.99 -41.34 -13.78
CA GLY A 298 8.10 -41.59 -12.85
C GLY A 298 9.43 -41.94 -13.54
N SER A 299 9.41 -42.13 -14.86
CA SER A 299 10.64 -42.20 -15.66
C SER A 299 10.38 -41.56 -17.02
N LEU A 300 11.25 -40.65 -17.44
CA LEU A 300 11.17 -40.00 -18.74
C LEU A 300 12.50 -40.07 -19.50
N THR A 301 12.41 -40.50 -20.75
CA THR A 301 13.46 -40.33 -21.77
C THR A 301 12.80 -39.73 -22.99
N GLU A 302 12.97 -38.42 -23.16
CA GLU A 302 12.57 -37.70 -24.37
C GLU A 302 13.84 -37.35 -25.15
N ASN A 303 13.81 -37.48 -26.48
CA ASN A 303 14.93 -37.08 -27.32
C ASN A 303 14.47 -36.19 -28.49
N PHE A 304 13.18 -35.89 -28.53
CA PHE A 304 12.50 -35.05 -29.50
C PHE A 304 12.55 -35.55 -30.96
N GLU A 305 13.12 -36.73 -31.22
CA GLU A 305 13.30 -37.26 -32.58
C GLU A 305 11.98 -37.66 -33.25
N SER A 306 10.96 -38.03 -32.46
CA SER A 306 9.62 -38.39 -32.95
C SER A 306 8.82 -37.20 -33.50
N TYR A 307 9.21 -35.98 -33.18
CA TYR A 307 8.47 -34.78 -33.59
C TYR A 307 8.88 -34.27 -34.98
N SER A 308 7.97 -33.56 -35.65
CA SER A 308 8.25 -33.01 -36.98
C SER A 308 9.19 -31.79 -36.88
N LEU A 309 10.01 -31.56 -37.92
CA LEU A 309 10.83 -30.34 -37.98
C LEU A 309 9.93 -29.10 -37.88
N SER A 310 10.43 -28.08 -37.19
CA SER A 310 9.71 -26.82 -36.96
C SER A 310 8.43 -26.95 -36.11
N GLN A 311 8.13 -28.11 -35.52
CA GLN A 311 7.02 -28.26 -34.59
C GLN A 311 7.29 -27.50 -33.28
N SER A 312 6.28 -26.79 -32.77
CA SER A 312 6.32 -26.05 -31.49
C SER A 312 5.16 -26.41 -30.55
N ILE A 313 4.21 -27.23 -31.00
CA ILE A 313 3.07 -27.71 -30.21
C ILE A 313 3.32 -29.17 -29.87
N PHE A 314 3.36 -29.50 -28.58
CA PHE A 314 3.71 -30.83 -28.11
C PHE A 314 2.56 -31.41 -27.28
N PRO A 315 1.91 -32.51 -27.69
CA PRO A 315 0.79 -33.05 -26.92
C PRO A 315 1.14 -33.39 -25.46
N LYS A 316 2.35 -33.91 -25.22
CA LYS A 316 2.81 -34.37 -23.89
C LYS A 316 3.39 -33.29 -22.99
N TYR A 317 3.68 -32.11 -23.52
CA TYR A 317 4.44 -31.04 -22.84
C TYR A 317 3.74 -29.70 -23.02
N VAL A 318 3.90 -28.78 -22.09
CA VAL A 318 3.37 -27.41 -22.25
C VAL A 318 4.49 -26.50 -22.73
N ASN A 319 4.22 -25.69 -23.73
CA ASN A 319 5.16 -24.71 -24.26
C ASN A 319 4.49 -23.34 -24.23
N ASP A 320 5.06 -22.40 -23.48
CA ASP A 320 4.38 -21.15 -23.13
C ASP A 320 5.32 -19.97 -23.23
N HIS A 321 4.98 -18.97 -24.04
CA HIS A 321 5.76 -17.74 -24.10
C HIS A 321 5.17 -16.68 -23.17
N THR A 322 6.05 -15.99 -22.45
CA THR A 322 5.66 -14.92 -21.51
C THR A 322 6.24 -13.56 -21.91
N GLU A 323 7.19 -13.54 -22.84
CA GLU A 323 7.71 -12.32 -23.46
C GLU A 323 8.10 -12.62 -24.91
N GLY A 324 7.75 -11.74 -25.84
CA GLY A 324 7.88 -11.98 -27.27
C GLY A 324 6.79 -12.92 -27.82
N GLN A 325 7.08 -13.58 -28.95
CA GLN A 325 6.15 -14.51 -29.64
C GLN A 325 6.88 -15.80 -30.08
N ARG A 326 7.92 -16.20 -29.32
CA ARG A 326 8.82 -17.32 -29.67
C ARG A 326 8.54 -18.49 -28.74
N TYR A 327 8.30 -19.66 -29.33
CA TYR A 327 8.14 -20.94 -28.64
C TYR A 327 9.41 -21.78 -28.77
N TRP A 328 9.59 -22.75 -27.87
CA TRP A 328 10.52 -23.85 -28.09
C TRP A 328 10.11 -24.63 -29.35
N GLN A 329 11.04 -24.89 -30.25
CA GLN A 329 10.74 -25.47 -31.56
C GLN A 329 11.73 -26.57 -31.91
N ILE A 330 11.25 -27.61 -32.61
CA ILE A 330 12.09 -28.67 -33.13
C ILE A 330 13.05 -28.15 -34.20
N LYS A 331 14.34 -28.33 -33.94
CA LYS A 331 15.47 -28.13 -34.85
C LYS A 331 16.18 -29.46 -35.08
N GLN A 332 17.14 -29.44 -36.00
CA GLN A 332 17.93 -30.61 -36.32
C GLN A 332 19.36 -30.21 -36.67
N PHE A 333 20.32 -30.94 -36.14
CA PHE A 333 21.72 -30.74 -36.45
C PHE A 333 22.52 -32.05 -36.35
N PRO A 334 23.34 -32.40 -37.37
CA PRO A 334 23.46 -31.75 -38.67
C PRO A 334 22.20 -31.85 -39.53
N ALA A 335 22.11 -31.05 -40.59
CA ALA A 335 21.00 -31.12 -41.53
C ALA A 335 20.86 -32.53 -42.13
N SER A 336 19.62 -32.97 -42.33
CA SER A 336 19.25 -34.31 -42.83
C SER A 336 19.73 -35.54 -42.03
N THR A 337 20.04 -35.43 -40.74
CA THR A 337 20.54 -36.55 -39.90
C THR A 337 19.52 -37.20 -38.99
N GLY A 338 18.32 -36.62 -38.84
CA GLY A 338 17.31 -37.11 -37.90
C GLY A 338 17.58 -36.78 -36.42
N ASN A 339 18.79 -36.31 -36.09
CA ASN A 339 19.18 -35.87 -34.75
C ASN A 339 18.50 -34.52 -34.42
N LYS A 340 17.35 -34.60 -33.77
CA LYS A 340 16.49 -33.45 -33.46
C LYS A 340 16.63 -33.04 -31.99
N TYR A 341 16.34 -31.78 -31.74
CA TYR A 341 16.33 -31.17 -30.41
C TYR A 341 15.37 -29.99 -30.39
N ILE A 342 14.98 -29.52 -29.22
CA ILE A 342 14.22 -28.27 -29.09
C ILE A 342 15.17 -27.09 -28.90
N GLU A 343 14.83 -25.97 -29.53
CA GLU A 343 15.56 -24.71 -29.42
C GLU A 343 14.58 -23.56 -29.25
N MET A 344 14.93 -22.61 -28.38
CA MET A 344 14.36 -21.28 -28.38
C MET A 344 15.49 -20.27 -28.55
N THR A 345 15.37 -19.37 -29.54
CA THR A 345 16.37 -18.34 -29.82
C THR A 345 15.73 -16.98 -30.02
N ALA A 346 16.34 -15.98 -29.38
CA ALA A 346 16.03 -14.56 -29.54
C ALA A 346 16.54 -13.99 -30.89
N PHE A 347 17.43 -14.71 -31.58
CA PHE A 347 18.10 -14.25 -32.79
C PHE A 347 17.37 -14.70 -34.06
N ASN A 348 17.26 -13.80 -35.05
CA ASN A 348 16.59 -14.07 -36.32
C ASN A 348 17.56 -14.12 -37.52
N GLY A 349 18.83 -14.46 -37.28
CA GLY A 349 19.88 -14.51 -38.31
C GLY A 349 20.77 -13.27 -38.35
N ASN A 350 21.71 -13.28 -39.30
CA ASN A 350 22.81 -12.31 -39.33
C ASN A 350 22.31 -10.90 -39.67
N GLY A 351 22.64 -9.91 -38.84
CA GLY A 351 22.27 -8.50 -39.05
C GLY A 351 20.90 -8.06 -38.53
N VAL A 352 20.16 -8.94 -37.85
CA VAL A 352 18.90 -8.58 -37.17
C VAL A 352 19.14 -8.57 -35.66
N PRO A 353 18.95 -7.43 -34.96
CA PRO A 353 19.08 -7.40 -33.51
C PRO A 353 18.06 -8.36 -32.89
N GLY A 354 18.51 -9.17 -31.91
CA GLY A 354 17.63 -10.09 -31.20
C GLY A 354 16.52 -9.34 -30.47
N GLN A 355 15.35 -9.97 -30.35
CA GLN A 355 14.24 -9.43 -29.55
C GLN A 355 14.25 -10.05 -28.16
N ALA A 356 13.80 -9.32 -27.14
CA ALA A 356 13.54 -9.92 -25.84
C ALA A 356 12.55 -11.07 -26.00
N SER A 357 12.88 -12.23 -25.45
CA SER A 357 12.09 -13.45 -25.62
C SER A 357 12.23 -14.32 -24.38
N LYS A 358 11.09 -14.74 -23.82
CA LYS A 358 11.02 -15.60 -22.65
C LYS A 358 9.96 -16.66 -22.88
N ALA A 359 10.36 -17.93 -22.85
CA ALA A 359 9.45 -19.05 -23.01
C ALA A 359 9.81 -20.19 -22.05
N TYR A 360 8.79 -20.81 -21.49
CA TYR A 360 8.90 -21.94 -20.59
C TYR A 360 8.46 -23.21 -21.32
N PHE A 361 9.21 -24.29 -21.08
CA PHE A 361 8.86 -25.62 -21.55
C PHE A 361 8.66 -26.51 -20.34
N PHE A 362 7.43 -26.95 -20.12
CA PHE A 362 7.05 -27.74 -18.96
C PHE A 362 7.03 -29.21 -19.34
N VAL A 363 7.83 -29.98 -18.59
CA VAL A 363 7.92 -31.43 -18.71
C VAL A 363 7.21 -32.06 -17.51
N PRO A 364 6.04 -32.70 -17.70
CA PRO A 364 5.29 -33.31 -16.60
C PRO A 364 6.02 -34.54 -16.05
N VAL A 365 6.37 -34.53 -14.76
CA VAL A 365 7.09 -35.61 -14.07
C VAL A 365 6.41 -35.92 -12.74
N ASP A 366 6.26 -37.21 -12.44
CA ASP A 366 5.92 -37.65 -11.09
C ASP A 366 7.20 -37.78 -10.25
N PHE A 367 7.50 -36.75 -9.45
CA PHE A 367 8.68 -36.74 -8.58
C PHE A 367 8.60 -37.71 -7.41
N SER A 368 7.42 -38.26 -7.09
CA SER A 368 7.27 -39.26 -6.02
C SER A 368 7.71 -40.66 -6.48
N ALA A 369 7.57 -40.95 -7.79
CA ALA A 369 7.95 -42.21 -8.42
C ALA A 369 9.23 -42.10 -9.28
N ALA A 370 9.92 -40.95 -9.25
CA ALA A 370 11.01 -40.64 -10.15
C ALA A 370 12.24 -41.55 -9.97
N SER A 371 12.61 -42.31 -11.00
CA SER A 371 13.83 -43.15 -11.02
C SER A 371 14.87 -42.72 -12.05
N SER A 372 14.45 -42.06 -13.14
CA SER A 372 15.34 -41.52 -14.19
C SER A 372 14.65 -40.43 -15.00
N PHE A 373 15.36 -39.33 -15.25
CA PHE A 373 14.82 -38.17 -15.96
C PHE A 373 15.85 -37.61 -16.95
N THR A 374 15.55 -37.71 -18.24
CA THR A 374 16.38 -37.23 -19.36
C THR A 374 15.47 -36.71 -20.46
N PHE A 375 15.72 -35.49 -20.94
CA PHE A 375 15.03 -34.91 -22.09
C PHE A 375 15.96 -33.97 -22.86
#